data_AF-A0A719PXV0-F1
#
_entry.id   AF-A0A719PXV0-F1
#
_cell.length_a   1.000
_cell.length_b   1.000
_cell.length_c   1.000
_cell.angle_alpha   90.00
_cell.angle_beta   90.00
_cell.angle_gamma   90.00
#
_symmetry.space_group_name_H-M   'P 1'
#
loop_
_entity.id
_entity.type
_entity.pdbx_description
1 polymer ?
#
loop_
_entity_poly.entity_id
_entity_poly.type
_entity_poly.pdbx_seq_one_letter_code
_entity_poly.pdbx_strand_id
1 'polypeptide(L)'
;MAINQEQQKRGLDHLKKIRRKYFSTSSEAAEWWDNLTPEWRGVVLHAAAINSRSGVFKRSLSNCCWRELFERLEYRDMIQLRQGISRARLTFSGFGSLRDSDFSRRTAERPVKIVHPINTRNKVQMIIAPHIVHKLQQGNH
;
A
#
# COMPACT_ATOMS: atom_id res chain seq x y z
N MET A 1 32.43 11.03 -15.47
CA MET A 1 32.47 11.24 -14.01
C MET A 1 31.23 10.58 -13.41
N ALA A 2 31.40 9.53 -12.61
CA ALA A 2 30.27 8.88 -11.96
C ALA A 2 29.72 9.82 -10.88
N ILE A 3 28.49 10.30 -11.06
CA ILE A 3 27.83 11.12 -10.06
C ILE A 3 27.71 10.26 -8.79
N ASN A 4 28.32 10.73 -7.70
CA ASN A 4 28.27 10.05 -6.42
C ASN A 4 26.80 9.93 -5.99
N GLN A 5 26.33 8.71 -5.72
CA GLN A 5 24.93 8.41 -5.39
C GLN A 5 24.42 9.26 -4.22
N GLU A 6 25.31 9.61 -3.28
CA GLU A 6 24.96 10.51 -2.17
C GLU A 6 24.65 11.94 -2.62
N GLN A 7 25.40 12.47 -3.60
CA GLN A 7 25.16 13.80 -4.15
C GLN A 7 23.84 13.83 -4.92
N GLN A 8 23.52 12.77 -5.66
CA GLN A 8 22.21 12.60 -6.31
C GLN A 8 21.07 12.59 -5.29
N LYS A 9 21.21 11.81 -4.21
CA LYS A 9 20.19 11.72 -3.16
C LYS A 9 19.97 13.07 -2.46
N ARG A 10 21.06 13.79 -2.13
CA ARG A 10 20.99 15.14 -1.55
C ARG A 10 20.33 16.14 -2.49
N GLY A 11 20.64 16.08 -3.79
CA GLY A 11 20.01 16.90 -4.82
C GLY A 11 18.50 16.66 -4.90
N LEU A 12 18.08 15.39 -4.92
CA LEU A 12 16.66 15.03 -4.93
C LEU A 12 15.91 15.50 -3.67
N ASP A 13 16.51 15.38 -2.49
CA ASP A 13 15.90 15.86 -1.25
C ASP A 13 15.82 17.39 -1.18
N HIS A 14 16.82 18.09 -1.74
CA HIS A 14 16.79 19.55 -1.86
C HIS A 14 15.67 20.01 -2.81
N LEU A 15 15.52 19.35 -3.97
CA LEU A 15 14.43 19.61 -4.91
C LEU A 15 13.05 19.33 -4.29
N LYS A 16 12.91 18.28 -3.48
CA LYS A 16 11.67 18.02 -2.72
C LYS A 16 11.35 19.16 -1.75
N LYS A 17 12.34 19.72 -1.06
CA LYS A 17 12.15 20.86 -0.14
C LYS A 17 11.73 22.13 -0.89
N ILE A 18 12.38 22.44 -2.01
CA ILE A 18 11.99 23.58 -2.88
C ILE A 18 10.57 23.37 -3.40
N ARG A 19 10.25 22.16 -3.90
CA ARG A 19 8.92 21.83 -4.40
C ARG A 19 7.85 22.03 -3.34
N ARG A 20 8.06 21.58 -2.10
CA ARG A 20 7.11 21.83 -0.98
C ARG A 20 6.94 23.31 -0.65
N LYS A 21 8.00 24.11 -0.77
CA LYS A 21 7.99 25.55 -0.42
C LYS A 21 7.27 26.40 -1.46
N TYR A 22 7.42 26.08 -2.75
CA TYR A 22 6.90 26.89 -3.85
C TYR A 22 5.69 26.27 -4.57
N PHE A 23 5.52 24.95 -4.48
CA PHE A 23 4.43 24.19 -5.10
C PHE A 23 3.71 23.35 -4.05
N SER A 24 3.17 24.01 -3.03
CA SER A 24 2.45 23.37 -1.91
C SER A 24 1.22 22.57 -2.36
N THR A 25 0.68 22.87 -3.55
CA THR A 25 -0.41 22.14 -4.19
C THR A 25 0.06 20.89 -4.96
N SER A 26 1.36 20.73 -5.20
CA SER A 26 1.89 19.56 -5.90
C SER A 26 1.88 18.32 -5.01
N SER A 27 1.34 17.22 -5.53
CA SER A 27 1.28 15.94 -4.84
C SER A 27 1.70 14.85 -5.80
N GLU A 28 2.81 14.16 -5.50
CA GLU A 28 3.28 13.01 -6.28
C GLU A 28 2.22 11.89 -6.31
N ALA A 29 1.43 11.75 -5.24
CA ALA A 29 0.33 10.79 -5.21
C ALA A 29 -0.81 11.20 -6.16
N ALA A 30 -1.08 12.50 -6.28
CA ALA A 30 -2.07 13.03 -7.22
C ALA A 30 -1.63 12.81 -8.67
N GLU A 31 -0.41 13.24 -9.00
CA GLU A 31 0.16 13.03 -10.34
C GLU A 31 0.19 11.55 -10.71
N TRP A 32 0.61 10.69 -9.78
CA TRP A 32 0.63 9.25 -10.03
C TRP A 32 -0.77 8.69 -10.27
N TRP A 33 -1.76 9.05 -9.44
CA TRP A 33 -3.14 8.60 -9.59
C TRP A 33 -3.78 9.08 -10.90
N ASP A 34 -3.61 10.36 -11.22
CA ASP A 34 -4.22 10.98 -12.39
C ASP A 34 -3.62 10.43 -13.70
N ASN A 35 -2.37 9.96 -13.68
CA ASN A 35 -1.74 9.30 -14.82
C ASN A 35 -2.17 7.83 -15.04
N LEU A 36 -2.85 7.19 -14.07
CA LEU A 36 -3.35 5.82 -14.24
C LEU A 36 -4.58 5.78 -15.13
N THR A 37 -4.71 4.70 -15.92
CA THR A 37 -5.98 4.37 -16.58
C THR A 37 -7.02 3.93 -15.54
N PRO A 38 -8.33 4.04 -15.85
CA PRO A 38 -9.39 3.61 -14.92
C PRO A 38 -9.25 2.16 -14.44
N GLU A 39 -8.77 1.25 -15.30
CA GLU A 39 -8.55 -0.16 -14.94
C GLU A 39 -7.52 -0.28 -13.81
N TRP A 40 -6.39 0.41 -13.93
CA TRP A 40 -5.34 0.40 -12.92
C TRP A 40 -5.77 1.10 -11.63
N ARG A 41 -6.54 2.19 -11.73
CA ARG A 41 -7.17 2.81 -10.56
C ARG A 41 -8.09 1.83 -9.84
N GLY A 42 -8.86 1.03 -10.58
CA GLY A 42 -9.69 -0.05 -10.04
C GLY A 42 -8.88 -1.06 -9.22
N VAL A 43 -7.71 -1.48 -9.70
CA VAL A 43 -6.82 -2.39 -8.96
C VAL A 43 -6.33 -1.76 -7.65
N VAL A 44 -5.94 -0.48 -7.67
CA VAL A 44 -5.51 0.25 -6.47
C VAL A 44 -6.65 0.36 -5.45
N LEU A 45 -7.86 0.68 -5.89
CA LEU A 45 -9.05 0.77 -5.04
C LEU A 45 -9.38 -0.58 -4.42
N HIS A 46 -9.29 -1.67 -5.19
CA HIS A 46 -9.48 -3.02 -4.68
C HIS A 46 -8.43 -3.38 -3.61
N ALA A 47 -7.16 -3.04 -3.84
CA ALA A 47 -6.10 -3.24 -2.86
C ALA A 47 -6.34 -2.44 -1.56
N ALA A 48 -6.88 -1.22 -1.66
CA ALA A 48 -7.27 -0.43 -0.50
C ALA A 48 -8.50 -1.03 0.23
N ALA A 49 -9.47 -1.57 -0.51
CA ALA A 49 -10.67 -2.21 0.02
C ALA A 49 -10.34 -3.45 0.88
N ILE A 50 -9.45 -4.32 0.40
CA ILE A 50 -9.04 -5.54 1.12
C ILE A 50 -8.52 -5.22 2.54
N ASN A 51 -7.81 -4.10 2.70
CA ASN A 51 -7.20 -3.75 3.98
C ASN A 51 -8.11 -2.94 4.89
N SER A 52 -9.00 -2.14 4.32
CA SER A 52 -9.90 -1.28 5.08
C SER A 52 -11.11 -2.02 5.64
N ARG A 53 -11.46 -3.20 5.09
CA ARG A 53 -12.74 -3.90 5.35
C ARG A 53 -13.97 -2.99 5.16
N SER A 54 -13.81 -1.88 4.46
CA SER A 54 -14.81 -0.86 4.23
C SER A 54 -15.32 -0.99 2.80
N GLY A 55 -16.64 -0.93 2.63
CA GLY A 55 -17.31 -0.96 1.32
C GLY A 55 -17.28 0.39 0.58
N VAL A 56 -16.45 1.33 1.03
CA VAL A 56 -16.43 2.72 0.55
C VAL A 56 -15.76 2.84 -0.82
N PHE A 57 -14.80 1.96 -1.14
CA PHE A 57 -14.07 1.95 -2.42
C PHE A 57 -14.88 1.30 -3.55
N LYS A 58 -15.88 2.02 -4.06
CA LYS A 58 -16.73 1.59 -5.18
C LYS A 58 -16.00 1.70 -6.51
N ARG A 59 -16.41 0.87 -7.47
CA ARG A 59 -15.90 0.89 -8.86
C ARG A 59 -15.99 2.27 -9.49
N SER A 60 -17.04 3.05 -9.23
CA SER A 60 -17.23 4.38 -9.81
C SER A 60 -16.09 5.36 -9.52
N LEU A 61 -15.34 5.16 -8.43
CA LEU A 61 -14.20 6.00 -8.07
C LEU A 61 -13.00 5.80 -9.01
N SER A 62 -12.97 4.74 -9.83
CA SER A 62 -11.90 4.56 -10.82
C SER A 62 -11.89 5.65 -11.90
N ASN A 63 -13.04 6.28 -12.14
CA ASN A 63 -13.19 7.34 -13.13
C ASN A 63 -12.87 8.73 -12.55
N CYS A 64 -12.65 8.83 -11.23
CA CYS A 64 -12.41 10.10 -10.57
C CYS A 64 -10.93 10.51 -10.63
N CYS A 65 -10.69 11.80 -10.81
CA CYS A 65 -9.38 12.40 -10.59
C CYS A 65 -9.08 12.53 -9.08
N TRP A 66 -7.83 12.83 -8.74
CA TRP A 66 -7.38 12.91 -7.34
C TRP A 66 -8.18 13.91 -6.50
N ARG A 67 -8.54 15.05 -7.10
CA ARG A 67 -9.37 16.08 -6.45
C ARG A 67 -10.77 15.54 -6.13
N GLU A 68 -11.40 14.89 -7.11
CA GLU A 68 -12.74 14.33 -6.96
C GLU A 68 -12.82 13.23 -5.90
N LEU A 69 -11.71 12.51 -5.67
CA LEU A 69 -11.62 11.55 -4.57
C LEU A 69 -11.69 12.25 -3.20
N PHE A 70 -10.98 13.35 -3.02
CA PHE A 70 -11.02 14.13 -1.76
C PHE A 70 -12.40 14.73 -1.47
N GLU A 71 -13.22 14.94 -2.50
CA GLU A 71 -14.60 15.40 -2.35
C GLU A 71 -15.58 14.26 -1.97
N ARG A 72 -15.22 13.01 -2.25
CA ARG A 72 -16.10 11.83 -2.08
C ARG A 72 -15.70 10.90 -0.95
N LEU A 73 -14.44 10.96 -0.52
CA LEU A 73 -13.86 10.09 0.49
C LEU A 73 -13.50 10.88 1.74
N GLU A 74 -13.74 10.29 2.90
CA GLU A 74 -13.27 10.88 4.15
C GLU A 74 -11.76 10.75 4.30
N TYR A 75 -11.18 11.57 5.17
CA TYR A 75 -9.74 11.55 5.45
C TYR A 75 -9.22 10.14 5.80
N ARG A 76 -9.99 9.36 6.58
CA ARG A 76 -9.63 7.98 6.96
C ARG A 76 -9.56 7.06 5.74
N ASP A 77 -10.49 7.18 4.81
CA ASP A 77 -10.48 6.42 3.57
C ASP A 77 -9.32 6.84 2.68
N MET A 78 -8.97 8.13 2.64
CA MET A 78 -7.78 8.60 1.94
C MET A 78 -6.47 8.02 2.51
N ILE A 79 -6.40 7.80 3.83
CA ILE A 79 -5.26 7.09 4.44
C ILE A 79 -5.22 5.62 4.01
N GLN A 80 -6.37 4.94 3.91
CA GLN A 80 -6.44 3.56 3.41
C GLN A 80 -6.06 3.48 1.92
N LEU A 81 -6.51 4.45 1.12
CA LEU A 81 -6.13 4.57 -0.28
C LEU A 81 -4.61 4.72 -0.43
N ARG A 82 -3.96 5.52 0.41
CA ARG A 82 -2.50 5.65 0.44
C ARG A 82 -1.78 4.31 0.69
N GLN A 83 -2.33 3.45 1.54
CA GLN A 83 -1.79 2.11 1.76
C GLN A 83 -1.97 1.24 0.50
N GLY A 84 -3.14 1.32 -0.14
CA GLY A 84 -3.42 0.69 -1.44
C GLY A 84 -2.41 1.11 -2.51
N ILE A 85 -2.15 2.42 -2.64
CA ILE A 85 -1.17 2.98 -3.58
C ILE A 85 0.24 2.45 -3.30
N SER A 86 0.68 2.48 -2.05
CA SER A 86 2.01 1.99 -1.68
C SER A 86 2.21 0.52 -2.07
N ARG A 87 1.20 -0.32 -1.83
CA ARG A 87 1.25 -1.75 -2.19
C ARG A 87 1.18 -1.95 -3.69
N ALA A 88 0.25 -1.27 -4.36
CA ALA A 88 0.11 -1.34 -5.80
C ALA A 88 1.41 -0.95 -6.50
N ARG A 89 2.10 0.11 -6.05
CA ARG A 89 3.42 0.50 -6.58
C ARG A 89 4.46 -0.62 -6.43
N LEU A 90 4.55 -1.25 -5.25
CA LEU A 90 5.47 -2.38 -5.02
C LEU A 90 5.13 -3.59 -5.91
N THR A 91 3.84 -3.88 -6.05
CA THR A 91 3.37 -5.04 -6.80
C THR A 91 3.49 -4.82 -8.32
N PHE A 92 3.14 -3.65 -8.83
CA PHE A 92 3.27 -3.32 -10.25
C PHE A 92 4.72 -3.21 -10.70
N SER A 93 5.65 -2.80 -9.83
CA SER A 93 7.07 -2.90 -10.16
C SER A 93 7.60 -4.33 -10.24
N GLY A 94 6.91 -5.29 -9.60
CA GLY A 94 7.31 -6.70 -9.54
C GLY A 94 6.65 -7.59 -10.59
N PHE A 95 5.47 -7.22 -11.09
CA PHE A 95 4.91 -7.83 -12.29
C PHE A 95 5.69 -7.29 -13.49
N GLY A 96 6.56 -8.11 -14.09
CA GLY A 96 7.11 -7.81 -15.41
C GLY A 96 6.01 -7.73 -16.48
N SER A 97 6.38 -7.83 -17.77
CA SER A 97 5.37 -8.08 -18.81
C SER A 97 4.73 -9.44 -18.56
N LEU A 98 3.51 -9.44 -18.01
CA LEU A 98 2.64 -10.61 -18.00
C LEU A 98 2.42 -11.01 -19.46
N ARG A 99 2.72 -12.27 -19.77
CA ARG A 99 2.50 -12.85 -21.09
C ARG A 99 1.18 -13.61 -21.09
N ASP A 100 0.51 -13.71 -22.23
CA ASP A 100 -0.71 -14.54 -22.36
C ASP A 100 -0.47 -15.98 -21.88
N SER A 101 0.74 -16.47 -22.10
CA SER A 101 1.16 -17.79 -21.64
C SER A 101 1.12 -17.97 -20.12
N ASP A 102 1.20 -16.90 -19.33
CA ASP A 102 1.12 -16.94 -17.87
C ASP A 102 -0.29 -17.30 -17.39
N PHE A 103 -1.31 -17.06 -18.22
CA PHE A 103 -2.72 -17.35 -17.95
C PHE A 103 -3.18 -18.71 -18.49
N SER A 104 -2.25 -19.55 -18.95
CA SER A 104 -2.57 -20.90 -19.44
C SER A 104 -2.70 -21.93 -18.31
N ARG A 105 -3.54 -22.96 -18.49
CA ARG A 105 -3.82 -23.97 -17.44
C ARG A 105 -2.56 -24.66 -16.88
N ARG A 106 -1.51 -24.81 -17.69
CA ARG A 106 -0.21 -25.36 -17.26
C ARG A 106 0.46 -24.58 -16.13
N THR A 107 0.17 -23.28 -15.95
CA THR A 107 0.73 -22.49 -14.83
C THR A 107 -0.03 -22.71 -13.51
N ALA A 108 -1.20 -23.35 -13.56
CA ALA A 108 -2.00 -23.70 -12.40
C ALA A 108 -1.50 -24.97 -11.69
N GLU A 109 -0.83 -25.88 -12.41
CA GLU A 109 -0.23 -27.12 -11.88
C GLU A 109 1.12 -26.84 -11.18
N ARG A 110 1.09 -25.93 -10.20
CA ARG A 110 2.24 -25.60 -9.36
C ARG A 110 1.99 -26.05 -7.91
N PRO A 111 3.01 -26.50 -7.19
CA PRO A 111 2.85 -26.84 -5.78
C PRO A 111 2.31 -25.63 -5.02
N VAL A 112 1.27 -25.86 -4.22
CA VAL A 112 0.69 -24.82 -3.36
C VAL A 112 1.81 -24.31 -2.45
N LYS A 113 2.08 -23.00 -2.50
CA LYS A 113 3.03 -22.38 -1.58
C LYS A 113 2.53 -22.62 -0.16
N ILE A 114 3.24 -23.46 0.58
CA ILE A 114 2.97 -23.66 2.00
C ILE A 114 3.37 -22.37 2.69
N VAL A 115 2.38 -21.52 2.95
CA VAL A 115 2.56 -20.35 3.81
C VAL A 115 2.46 -20.88 5.22
N HIS A 116 3.62 -21.11 5.85
CA HIS A 116 3.63 -21.29 7.29
C HIS A 116 3.09 -19.99 7.89
N PRO A 117 1.95 -20.01 8.61
CA PRO A 117 1.62 -18.86 9.45
C PRO A 117 2.86 -18.58 10.31
N ILE A 118 3.13 -17.31 10.61
CA ILE A 118 4.16 -16.96 11.58
C ILE A 118 3.67 -17.51 12.93
N ASN A 119 3.96 -18.77 13.15
CA ASN A 119 3.66 -19.51 14.35
C ASN A 119 4.91 -19.34 15.19
N THR A 120 4.99 -18.21 15.89
CA THR A 120 5.99 -17.99 16.91
C THR A 120 5.74 -18.99 18.02
N ARG A 121 6.34 -20.19 17.91
CA ARG A 121 6.44 -21.16 19.01
C ARG A 121 7.38 -20.66 20.12
N ASN A 122 8.13 -19.58 19.88
CA ASN A 122 8.89 -18.80 20.87
C ASN A 122 8.47 -17.32 20.83
N LYS A 123 7.30 -16.98 21.39
CA LYS A 123 6.76 -15.61 21.33
C LYS A 123 7.53 -14.66 22.25
N VAL A 124 8.18 -13.65 21.68
CA VAL A 124 8.09 -12.30 22.26
C VAL A 124 6.67 -11.83 21.97
N GLN A 125 5.76 -12.00 22.94
CA GLN A 125 4.47 -11.35 22.91
C GLN A 125 4.67 -9.91 23.38
N MET A 126 4.24 -8.94 22.56
CA MET A 126 4.17 -7.55 23.02
C MET A 126 2.98 -7.44 23.98
N ILE A 127 3.24 -7.50 25.28
CA ILE A 127 2.23 -7.34 26.34
C ILE A 127 2.19 -5.86 26.74
N ILE A 128 1.10 -5.18 26.36
CA ILE A 128 0.92 -3.73 26.60
C ILE A 128 0.67 -3.43 28.10
N ALA A 129 0.20 -4.41 28.88
CA ALA A 129 -0.06 -4.25 30.33
C ALA A 129 0.26 -5.54 31.13
N PRO A 130 1.52 -5.73 31.56
CA PRO A 130 1.96 -6.95 32.24
C PRO A 130 1.23 -7.23 33.56
N HIS A 131 0.88 -6.17 34.30
CA HIS A 131 0.24 -6.27 35.60
C HIS A 131 -1.20 -6.81 35.54
N ILE A 132 -1.92 -6.58 34.43
CA ILE A 132 -3.29 -7.09 34.25
C ILE A 132 -3.25 -8.60 33.98
N VAL A 133 -2.32 -9.04 33.13
CA VAL A 133 -2.14 -10.47 32.80
C VAL A 133 -1.79 -11.27 34.05
N HIS A 134 -0.91 -10.73 34.89
CA HIS A 134 -0.51 -11.39 36.13
C HIS A 134 -1.68 -11.57 37.11
N LYS A 135 -2.54 -10.55 37.26
CA LYS A 135 -3.75 -10.66 38.09
C LYS A 135 -4.75 -11.70 37.56
N LEU A 136 -4.90 -11.80 36.25
CA LEU A 136 -5.80 -12.79 35.62
C LEU A 136 -5.29 -14.23 35.80
N GLN A 137 -3.98 -14.44 35.78
CA GLN A 137 -3.38 -15.77 35.96
C GLN A 137 -3.46 -16.26 37.42
N GLN A 138 -3.40 -15.35 38.40
CA GLN A 138 -3.49 -15.69 39.82
C GLN A 138 -4.91 -16.02 40.30
N GLY A 139 -5.95 -15.71 39.52
CA GLY A 139 -7.34 -15.98 39.88
C GLY A 139 -7.90 -17.32 39.39
N ASN A 140 -7.09 -18.14 38.70
CA ASN A 140 -7.50 -19.42 38.10
C ASN A 140 -6.99 -20.66 38.87
N HIS A 141 -6.75 -20.52 40.18
CA HIS A 141 -6.48 -21.63 41.09
C HIS A 141 -7.44 -21.60 42.29
#